data_AF-A0A376MIZ1-F1
#
_entry.id   AF-A0A376MIZ1-F1
#
_cell.length_a   1.000
_cell.length_b   1.000
_cell.length_c   1.000
_cell.angle_alpha   90.00
_cell.angle_beta   90.00
_cell.angle_gamma   90.00
#
_symmetry.space_group_name_H-M   'P 1'
#
loop_
_entity.id
_entity.type
_entity.pdbx_description
1 polymer ?
#
loop_
_entity_poly.entity_id
_entity_poly.type
_entity_poly.pdbx_seq_one_letter_code
_entity_poly.pdbx_strand_id
1 'polypeptide(L)'
;MLISIPIWIFLAIGSFIDNQRGATLSSTLDPATGVDTSELARLFNLFSAAVYLTNGGLNFILETLWQSYNLWPSGNFNFPKLEPLFSYINNIMTHTIVYASPVIAVMLGGEAVLGLLARYASQLNAFAISLTVKSALAFLILIIYFGPILAERVMPLSFFPEQLQLYIDK
;
A
#
# COMPACT_ATOMS: atom_id res chain seq x y z
N MET A 1 15.84 -0.67 4.19
CA MET A 1 14.88 -0.57 3.06
C MET A 1 14.04 -1.84 2.95
N LEU A 2 14.66 -3.02 2.85
CA LEU A 2 13.97 -4.33 2.75
C LEU A 2 13.02 -4.65 3.93
N ILE A 3 13.38 -4.24 5.15
CA ILE A 3 12.53 -4.46 6.35
C ILE A 3 11.24 -3.63 6.29
N SER A 4 11.23 -2.52 5.53
CA SER A 4 10.10 -1.60 5.47
C SER A 4 9.04 -1.99 4.42
N ILE A 5 9.15 -3.17 3.78
CA ILE A 5 8.18 -3.65 2.77
C ILE A 5 6.72 -3.50 3.20
N PRO A 6 6.28 -4.06 4.35
CA PRO A 6 4.87 -4.01 4.71
C PRO A 6 4.39 -2.56 4.86
N ILE A 7 5.23 -1.67 5.36
CA ILE A 7 4.90 -0.26 5.55
C ILE A 7 4.69 0.45 4.21
N TRP A 8 5.52 0.15 3.21
CA TRP A 8 5.37 0.69 1.84
C TRP A 8 4.13 0.14 1.13
N ILE A 9 3.86 -1.16 1.26
CA ILE A 9 2.67 -1.79 0.66
C ILE A 9 1.40 -1.14 1.24
N PHE A 10 1.30 -1.01 2.57
CA PHE A 10 0.13 -0.44 3.21
C PHE A 10 -0.06 1.05 2.91
N LEU A 11 1.03 1.82 2.88
CA LEU A 11 1.01 3.21 2.41
C LEU A 11 0.45 3.30 0.99
N ALA A 12 0.94 2.46 0.08
CA ALA A 12 0.51 2.45 -1.31
C ALA A 12 -0.96 2.01 -1.47
N ILE A 13 -1.42 1.00 -0.72
CA ILE A 13 -2.85 0.59 -0.71
C ILE A 13 -3.73 1.79 -0.35
N GLY A 14 -3.37 2.52 0.70
CA GLY A 14 -4.16 3.66 1.13
C GLY A 14 -4.19 4.79 0.10
N SER A 15 -3.04 5.04 -0.55
CA SER A 15 -2.93 6.02 -1.63
C SER A 15 -3.78 5.66 -2.85
N PHE A 16 -3.78 4.39 -3.26
CA PHE A 16 -4.60 3.90 -4.38
C PHE A 16 -6.10 4.06 -4.09
N ILE A 17 -6.53 3.75 -2.87
CA ILE A 17 -7.93 3.88 -2.47
C ILE A 17 -8.36 5.36 -2.41
N ASP A 18 -7.51 6.25 -1.88
CA ASP A 18 -7.78 7.70 -1.84
C ASP A 18 -7.82 8.33 -3.23
N ASN A 19 -6.95 7.86 -4.13
CA ASN A 19 -6.96 8.30 -5.52
C ASN A 19 -8.27 7.88 -6.21
N GLN A 20 -8.66 6.61 -6.10
CA GLN A 20 -9.86 6.09 -6.77
C GLN A 20 -11.17 6.74 -6.27
N ARG A 21 -11.26 7.09 -4.98
CA ARG A 21 -12.44 7.82 -4.46
C ARG A 21 -12.46 9.31 -4.84
N GLY A 22 -11.37 9.84 -5.40
CA GLY A 22 -11.23 11.24 -5.79
C GLY A 22 -10.80 12.20 -4.67
N ALA A 23 -10.29 11.69 -3.55
CA ALA A 23 -9.84 12.53 -2.43
C ALA A 23 -8.57 13.34 -2.78
N THR A 24 -7.77 12.83 -3.72
CA THR A 24 -6.54 13.48 -4.22
C THR A 24 -6.77 14.25 -5.53
N LEU A 25 -8.02 14.59 -5.87
CA LEU A 25 -8.31 15.26 -7.13
C LEU A 25 -7.80 16.71 -7.14
N SER A 26 -7.81 17.39 -6.00
CA SER A 26 -7.28 18.75 -5.85
C SER A 26 -5.79 18.84 -6.19
N SER A 27 -4.98 17.90 -5.69
CA SER A 27 -3.54 17.84 -6.00
C SER A 27 -3.25 17.42 -7.44
N THR A 28 -4.18 16.68 -8.07
CA THR A 28 -4.08 16.35 -9.50
C THR A 28 -4.39 17.57 -10.38
N LEU A 29 -5.32 18.42 -9.97
CA LEU A 29 -5.74 19.61 -10.72
C LEU A 29 -4.81 20.81 -10.53
N ASP A 30 -4.27 21.00 -9.32
CA ASP A 30 -3.29 22.03 -9.02
C ASP A 30 -2.11 21.46 -8.21
N PRO A 31 -1.09 20.93 -8.91
CA PRO A 31 0.10 20.37 -8.27
C PRO A 31 0.93 21.42 -7.49
N ALA A 32 0.72 22.72 -7.76
CA ALA A 32 1.49 23.79 -7.11
C ALA A 32 0.95 24.14 -5.71
N THR A 33 -0.31 23.78 -5.41
CA THR A 33 -0.95 24.07 -4.11
C THR A 33 -0.66 23.06 -2.99
N GLY A 34 0.00 21.94 -3.31
CA GLY A 34 0.87 21.22 -2.37
C GLY A 34 0.21 20.51 -1.18
N VAL A 35 -1.08 20.15 -1.23
CA VAL A 35 -1.65 19.20 -0.25
C VAL A 35 -1.57 17.79 -0.85
N ASP A 36 -0.35 17.25 -0.88
CA ASP A 36 -0.01 15.92 -1.42
C ASP A 36 -0.29 14.77 -0.45
N THR A 37 -1.08 14.99 0.60
CA THR A 37 -1.26 13.98 1.65
C THR A 37 -2.53 13.18 1.45
N SER A 38 -2.36 11.94 0.97
CA SER A 38 -3.37 10.91 1.16
C SER A 38 -3.47 10.59 2.65
N GLU A 39 -4.54 11.04 3.28
CA GLU A 39 -4.78 10.80 4.71
C GLU A 39 -4.98 9.31 5.01
N LEU A 40 -5.60 8.56 4.09
CA LEU A 40 -5.79 7.12 4.25
C LEU A 40 -4.48 6.35 4.09
N ALA A 41 -3.59 6.78 3.19
CA ALA A 41 -2.23 6.26 3.12
C ALA A 41 -1.49 6.46 4.45
N ARG A 42 -1.60 7.65 5.05
CA ARG A 42 -0.97 7.96 6.34
C ARG A 42 -1.54 7.09 7.48
N LEU A 43 -2.85 6.90 7.51
CA LEU A 43 -3.50 6.00 8.46
C LEU A 43 -2.99 4.56 8.30
N PHE A 44 -2.91 4.05 7.07
CA PHE A 44 -2.48 2.68 6.79
C PHE A 44 -1.00 2.48 7.10
N ASN A 45 -0.18 3.49 6.86
CA ASN A 45 1.22 3.52 7.25
C ASN A 45 1.38 3.39 8.77
N LEU A 46 0.70 4.23 9.55
CA LEU A 46 0.74 4.18 11.01
C LEU A 46 0.21 2.85 11.56
N PHE A 47 -0.89 2.36 10.99
CA PHE A 47 -1.47 1.06 11.33
C PHE A 47 -0.47 -0.08 11.10
N SER A 48 0.14 -0.16 9.91
CA SER A 48 1.10 -1.21 9.57
C SER A 48 2.32 -1.16 10.49
N ALA A 49 2.81 0.04 10.83
CA ALA A 49 3.92 0.21 11.75
C ALA A 49 3.57 -0.26 13.17
N ALA A 50 2.38 0.08 13.66
CA ALA A 50 1.90 -0.34 14.97
C ALA A 50 1.78 -1.88 15.05
N VAL A 51 1.12 -2.51 14.07
CA VAL A 51 0.94 -3.97 14.00
C VAL A 51 2.28 -4.69 13.87
N TYR A 52 3.19 -4.17 13.05
CA TYR A 52 4.52 -4.73 12.87
C TYR A 52 5.31 -4.72 14.18
N LEU A 53 5.26 -3.62 14.94
CA LEU A 53 5.93 -3.52 16.24
C LEU A 53 5.30 -4.44 17.29
N THR A 54 3.97 -4.52 17.37
CA THR A 54 3.28 -5.38 18.35
C THR A 54 3.53 -6.87 18.11
N ASN A 55 3.77 -7.26 16.85
CA ASN A 55 4.06 -8.65 16.47
C ASN A 55 5.55 -9.02 16.56
N GLY A 56 6.36 -8.23 17.26
CA GLY A 56 7.78 -8.54 17.49
C GLY A 56 8.72 -8.12 16.35
N GLY A 57 8.27 -7.25 15.44
CA GLY A 57 9.07 -6.77 14.31
C GLY A 57 10.38 -6.08 14.69
N LEU A 58 10.53 -5.58 15.94
CA LEU A 58 11.80 -5.04 16.44
C LEU A 58 12.86 -6.13 16.62
N ASN A 59 12.49 -7.30 17.14
CA ASN A 59 13.42 -8.43 17.27
C ASN A 59 13.91 -8.87 15.89
N PHE A 60 12.98 -8.92 14.93
CA PHE A 60 13.28 -9.27 13.55
C PHE A 60 14.23 -8.26 12.86
N ILE A 61 14.06 -6.96 13.13
CA ILE A 61 14.99 -5.92 12.68
C ILE A 61 16.40 -6.18 13.21
N LEU A 62 16.52 -6.44 14.51
CA LEU A 62 17.81 -6.68 15.16
C LEU A 62 18.49 -7.94 14.62
N GLU A 63 17.72 -9.02 14.44
CA GLU A 63 18.23 -10.26 13.88
C GLU A 63 18.70 -10.09 12.43
N THR A 64 17.92 -9.38 11.60
CA THR A 64 18.29 -9.08 10.21
C THR A 64 19.57 -8.26 10.14
N LEU A 65 19.72 -7.26 11.01
CA LEU A 65 20.95 -6.47 11.11
C LEU A 65 22.14 -7.34 11.53
N TRP A 66 21.97 -8.18 12.54
CA TRP A 66 23.02 -9.09 12.98
C TRP A 66 23.47 -10.05 11.86
N GLN A 67 22.52 -10.67 11.16
CA GLN A 67 22.82 -11.57 10.05
C GLN A 67 23.50 -10.85 8.88
N SER A 68 23.16 -9.58 8.61
CA SER A 68 23.83 -8.81 7.56
C SER A 68 25.33 -8.64 7.80
N TYR A 69 25.77 -8.48 9.06
CA TYR A 69 27.19 -8.38 9.40
C TYR A 69 27.93 -9.72 9.23
N ASN A 70 27.24 -10.84 9.44
CA ASN A 70 27.81 -12.17 9.21
C ASN A 70 27.98 -12.46 7.71
N LEU A 71 27.00 -12.08 6.90
CA LEU A 71 27.02 -12.27 5.45
C LEU A 71 27.95 -11.29 4.75
N TRP A 72 28.13 -10.09 5.31
CA TRP A 72 29.00 -9.05 4.78
C TRP A 72 29.92 -8.46 5.86
N PRO A 73 31.06 -9.11 6.12
CA PRO A 73 32.02 -8.61 7.09
C PRO A 73 32.69 -7.31 6.62
N SER A 74 33.05 -6.45 7.59
CA SER A 74 33.75 -5.19 7.34
C SER A 74 35.09 -5.45 6.66
N GLY A 75 35.25 -4.96 5.42
CA GLY A 75 36.45 -5.15 4.59
C GLY A 75 36.18 -5.73 3.21
N ASN A 76 34.96 -6.21 2.95
CA ASN A 76 34.55 -6.63 1.61
C ASN A 76 33.98 -5.44 0.80
N PHE A 77 34.57 -5.17 -0.36
CA PHE A 77 34.19 -4.07 -1.27
C PHE A 77 33.23 -4.50 -2.40
N ASN A 78 32.81 -5.78 -2.44
CA ASN A 78 31.85 -6.23 -3.44
C ASN A 78 30.47 -5.66 -3.17
N PHE A 79 29.98 -4.71 -3.97
CA PHE A 79 28.62 -4.18 -3.85
C PHE A 79 27.53 -5.26 -4.06
N PRO A 80 26.33 -5.12 -3.43
CA PRO A 80 25.25 -6.10 -3.60
C PRO A 80 24.69 -6.00 -5.01
N LYS A 81 24.13 -7.09 -5.54
CA LYS A 81 23.46 -7.07 -6.84
C LYS A 81 22.25 -6.12 -6.80
N LEU A 82 22.14 -5.24 -7.79
CA LEU A 82 20.98 -4.35 -7.96
C LEU A 82 19.81 -5.04 -8.66
N GLU A 83 20.06 -6.13 -9.39
CA GLU A 83 19.06 -6.85 -10.19
C GLU A 83 17.80 -7.28 -9.39
N PRO A 84 17.91 -7.79 -8.14
CA PRO A 84 16.73 -8.18 -7.38
C PRO A 84 15.93 -6.98 -6.84
N LEU A 85 16.42 -5.74 -6.99
CA LEU A 85 15.67 -4.52 -6.63
C LEU A 85 14.46 -4.30 -7.54
N PHE A 86 14.51 -4.73 -8.81
CA PHE A 86 13.36 -4.62 -9.71
C PHE A 86 12.24 -5.58 -9.30
N SER A 87 12.61 -6.80 -8.91
CA SER A 87 11.67 -7.77 -8.34
C SER A 87 10.99 -7.23 -7.08
N TYR A 88 11.73 -6.46 -6.26
CA TYR A 88 11.21 -5.82 -5.06
C TYR A 88 10.11 -4.80 -5.35
N ILE A 89 10.34 -3.90 -6.32
CA ILE A 89 9.32 -2.92 -6.73
C ILE A 89 8.09 -3.65 -7.27
N ASN A 90 8.30 -4.67 -8.10
CA ASN A 90 7.21 -5.46 -8.65
C ASN A 90 6.40 -6.18 -7.56
N ASN A 91 7.06 -6.70 -6.52
CA ASN A 91 6.42 -7.34 -5.38
C ASN A 91 5.53 -6.36 -4.61
N ILE A 92 6.06 -5.17 -4.28
CA ILE A 92 5.29 -4.11 -3.62
C ILE A 92 4.05 -3.75 -4.45
N MET A 93 4.23 -3.49 -5.75
CA MET A 93 3.13 -3.12 -6.63
C MET A 93 2.09 -4.23 -6.77
N THR A 94 2.52 -5.48 -6.92
CA THR A 94 1.64 -6.64 -7.03
C THR A 94 0.77 -6.77 -5.77
N HIS A 95 1.38 -6.76 -4.59
CA HIS A 95 0.63 -6.85 -3.33
C HIS A 95 -0.28 -5.65 -3.12
N THR A 96 0.19 -4.45 -3.44
CA THR A 96 -0.63 -3.23 -3.36
C THR A 96 -1.90 -3.37 -4.19
N ILE A 97 -1.79 -3.78 -5.46
CA ILE A 97 -2.94 -3.96 -6.35
C ILE A 97 -3.86 -5.06 -5.82
N VAL A 98 -3.32 -6.21 -5.43
CA VAL A 98 -4.11 -7.34 -4.93
C VAL A 98 -4.93 -6.95 -3.70
N TYR A 99 -4.31 -6.29 -2.72
CA TYR A 99 -4.99 -5.92 -1.47
C TYR A 99 -5.89 -4.69 -1.62
N ALA A 100 -5.62 -3.77 -2.55
CA ALA A 100 -6.53 -2.67 -2.87
C ALA A 100 -7.72 -3.11 -3.74
N SER A 101 -7.57 -4.20 -4.50
CA SER A 101 -8.53 -4.64 -5.52
C SER A 101 -9.98 -4.81 -5.03
N PRO A 102 -10.28 -5.35 -3.82
CA PRO A 102 -11.68 -5.55 -3.42
C PRO A 102 -12.40 -4.22 -3.24
N VAL A 103 -11.73 -3.22 -2.67
CA VAL A 103 -12.28 -1.88 -2.44
C VAL A 103 -12.45 -1.16 -3.77
N ILE A 104 -11.43 -1.23 -4.64
CA ILE A 104 -11.45 -0.61 -5.97
C ILE A 104 -12.55 -1.22 -6.85
N ALA A 105 -12.69 -2.55 -6.86
CA ALA A 105 -13.70 -3.24 -7.67
C ALA A 105 -15.13 -2.81 -7.29
N VAL A 106 -15.42 -2.66 -5.99
CA VAL A 106 -16.74 -2.20 -5.53
C VAL A 106 -16.99 -0.74 -5.92
N MET A 107 -15.99 0.14 -5.82
CA MET A 107 -16.11 1.52 -6.28
C MET A 107 -16.36 1.62 -7.79
N LEU A 108 -15.62 0.84 -8.59
CA LEU A 108 -15.82 0.76 -10.04
C LEU A 108 -17.21 0.23 -10.40
N GLY A 109 -17.73 -0.74 -9.63
CA GLY A 109 -19.11 -1.21 -9.77
C GLY A 109 -20.13 -0.09 -9.48
N GLY A 110 -19.91 0.68 -8.41
CA GLY A 110 -20.73 1.83 -8.07
C GLY A 110 -20.70 2.92 -9.15
N GLU A 111 -19.53 3.17 -9.74
CA GLU A 111 -19.37 4.08 -10.88
C GLU A 111 -20.14 3.64 -12.10
N ALA A 112 -20.08 2.36 -12.45
CA ALA A 112 -20.82 1.82 -13.59
C ALA A 112 -22.33 2.00 -13.41
N VAL A 113 -22.86 1.72 -12.20
CA VAL A 113 -24.27 1.92 -11.86
C VAL A 113 -24.66 3.39 -11.96
N LEU A 114 -23.85 4.30 -11.40
CA LEU A 114 -24.12 5.74 -11.47
C LEU A 114 -24.03 6.29 -12.90
N GLY A 115 -23.09 5.80 -13.70
CA GLY A 115 -22.96 6.16 -15.11
C GLY A 115 -24.19 5.76 -15.92
N LEU A 116 -24.77 4.58 -15.64
CA LEU A 116 -26.04 4.16 -16.22
C LEU A 116 -27.18 5.07 -15.76
N LEU A 117 -27.28 5.39 -14.47
CA LEU A 117 -28.31 6.30 -13.93
C LEU A 117 -28.24 7.71 -14.53
N ALA A 118 -27.03 8.24 -14.72
CA ALA A 118 -26.79 9.54 -15.33
C ALA A 118 -27.36 9.64 -16.76
N ARG A 119 -27.40 8.53 -17.49
CA ARG A 119 -28.00 8.47 -18.83
C ARG A 119 -29.52 8.64 -18.79
N TYR A 120 -30.19 8.15 -17.75
CA TYR A 120 -31.64 8.25 -17.59
C TYR A 120 -32.08 9.56 -16.91
N ALA A 121 -31.27 10.06 -15.97
CA ALA A 121 -31.52 11.28 -15.23
C ALA A 121 -30.42 12.32 -15.50
N SER A 122 -30.42 12.89 -16.70
CA SER A 122 -29.41 13.85 -17.18
C SER A 122 -29.34 15.17 -16.38
N GLN A 123 -30.35 15.44 -15.55
CA GLN A 123 -30.39 16.59 -14.66
C GLN A 123 -29.50 16.40 -13.41
N LEU A 124 -29.04 15.18 -13.13
CA LEU A 124 -28.18 14.90 -11.99
C LEU A 124 -26.72 15.25 -12.30
N ASN A 125 -26.05 15.90 -11.35
CA ASN A 125 -24.59 16.02 -11.37
C ASN A 125 -23.97 14.67 -10.95
N ALA A 126 -23.91 13.75 -11.91
CA ALA A 126 -23.42 12.38 -11.70
C ALA A 126 -21.98 12.34 -11.18
N PHE A 127 -21.15 13.31 -11.56
CA PHE A 127 -19.78 13.43 -11.06
C PHE A 127 -19.76 13.69 -9.56
N ALA A 128 -20.46 14.72 -9.08
CA ALA A 128 -20.50 15.05 -7.65
C ALA A 128 -21.08 13.89 -6.81
N ILE A 129 -22.16 13.25 -7.29
CA ILE A 129 -22.76 12.09 -6.64
C ILE A 129 -21.77 10.93 -6.56
N SER A 130 -20.98 10.70 -7.62
CA SER A 130 -20.02 9.61 -7.66
C SER A 130 -18.94 9.75 -6.58
N LEU A 131 -18.44 10.95 -6.28
CA LEU A 131 -17.44 11.13 -5.22
C LEU A 131 -17.98 10.72 -3.85
N THR A 132 -19.21 11.13 -3.53
CA THR A 132 -19.86 10.80 -2.25
C THR A 132 -20.16 9.31 -2.14
N VAL A 133 -20.74 8.71 -3.19
CA VAL A 133 -21.11 7.28 -3.20
C VAL A 133 -19.88 6.39 -3.17
N LYS A 134 -18.84 6.69 -3.95
CA LYS A 134 -17.56 5.95 -3.91
C LYS A 134 -16.94 5.98 -2.52
N SER A 135 -16.92 7.15 -1.87
CA SER A 135 -16.35 7.29 -0.53
C SER A 135 -17.11 6.45 0.50
N ALA A 136 -18.45 6.44 0.43
CA ALA A 136 -19.29 5.61 1.30
C ALA A 136 -19.03 4.11 1.08
N LEU A 137 -19.00 3.67 -0.17
CA LEU A 137 -18.68 2.28 -0.53
C LEU A 137 -17.28 1.88 -0.07
N ALA A 138 -16.28 2.74 -0.28
CA ALA A 138 -14.90 2.47 0.10
C ALA A 138 -14.78 2.24 1.61
N PHE A 139 -15.37 3.13 2.43
CA PHE A 139 -15.34 2.97 3.88
C PHE A 139 -16.14 1.76 4.37
N LEU A 140 -17.29 1.46 3.76
CA LEU A 140 -18.08 0.28 4.10
C LEU A 140 -17.26 -1.01 3.90
N ILE A 141 -16.63 -1.16 2.75
CA ILE A 141 -15.79 -2.34 2.46
C ILE A 141 -14.56 -2.35 3.37
N LEU A 142 -13.93 -1.19 3.61
CA LEU A 142 -12.80 -1.11 4.52
C LEU A 142 -13.15 -1.53 5.94
N ILE A 143 -14.29 -1.15 6.51
CA ILE A 143 -14.67 -1.57 7.87
C ILE A 143 -14.73 -3.10 7.99
N ILE A 144 -15.23 -3.78 6.97
CA ILE A 144 -15.34 -5.24 6.94
C ILE A 144 -13.96 -5.90 6.73
N TYR A 145 -13.12 -5.29 5.89
CA TYR A 145 -11.85 -5.84 5.43
C TYR A 145 -10.66 -5.55 6.37
N PHE A 146 -10.68 -4.40 7.04
CA PHE A 146 -9.52 -3.79 7.69
C PHE A 146 -9.07 -4.53 8.94
N GLY A 147 -10.01 -4.96 9.79
CA GLY A 147 -9.70 -5.67 11.03
C GLY A 147 -9.09 -7.06 10.81
N PRO A 148 -9.86 -8.03 10.30
CA PRO A 148 -9.42 -9.42 10.24
C PRO A 148 -8.38 -9.67 9.15
N ILE A 149 -8.52 -9.07 7.96
CA ILE A 149 -7.71 -9.47 6.81
C ILE A 149 -6.45 -8.63 6.70
N LEU A 150 -6.55 -7.30 6.79
CA LEU A 150 -5.38 -6.44 6.62
C LEU A 150 -4.40 -6.55 7.80
N ALA A 151 -4.87 -6.67 9.05
CA ALA A 151 -3.96 -6.80 10.20
C ALA A 151 -3.09 -8.06 10.11
N GLU A 152 -3.69 -9.21 9.76
CA GLU A 152 -2.99 -10.50 9.66
C GLU A 152 -1.95 -10.52 8.53
N ARG A 153 -2.11 -9.68 7.50
CA ARG A 153 -1.22 -9.65 6.34
C ARG A 153 0.01 -8.76 6.52
N VAL A 154 0.10 -7.96 7.59
CA VAL A 154 1.27 -7.10 7.83
C VAL A 154 2.54 -7.93 8.03
N MET A 155 2.52 -8.94 8.91
CA MET A 155 3.72 -9.70 9.25
C MET A 155 4.23 -10.61 8.12
N PRO A 156 3.37 -11.38 7.41
CA PRO A 156 3.81 -12.27 6.32
C PRO A 156 4.42 -11.54 5.11
N LEU A 157 4.18 -10.24 4.96
CA LEU A 157 4.77 -9.41 3.89
C LEU A 157 6.17 -8.88 4.26
N SER A 158 6.66 -9.20 5.45
CA SER A 158 7.98 -8.77 5.91
C SER A 158 9.08 -9.56 5.20
N PHE A 159 10.21 -8.90 4.96
CA PHE A 159 11.38 -9.50 4.32
C PHE A 159 12.10 -10.46 5.27
N PHE A 160 12.20 -11.74 4.93
CA PHE A 160 12.86 -12.73 5.79
C PHE A 160 14.39 -12.74 5.63
N PRO A 161 15.15 -12.98 6.73
CA PRO A 161 16.61 -12.93 6.68
C PRO A 161 17.24 -13.89 5.66
N GLU A 162 16.59 -15.02 5.37
CA GLU A 162 17.02 -15.99 4.36
C GLU A 162 17.12 -15.37 2.95
N GLN A 163 16.32 -14.35 2.67
CA GLN A 163 16.33 -13.66 1.38
C GLN A 163 17.57 -12.76 1.20
N LEU A 164 18.33 -12.45 2.26
CA LEU A 164 19.59 -11.69 2.14
C LEU A 164 20.65 -12.45 1.32
N GLN A 165 20.62 -13.78 1.32
CA GLN A 165 21.57 -14.60 0.57
C GLN A 165 21.45 -14.35 -0.94
N LEU A 166 20.24 -14.12 -1.46
CA LEU A 166 19.99 -13.82 -2.88
C LEU A 166 20.67 -12.54 -3.39
N TYR A 167 20.97 -11.60 -2.49
CA TYR A 167 21.62 -10.34 -2.84
C TYR A 167 23.15 -10.40 -2.76
N ILE A 168 23.69 -11.43 -2.08
CA ILE A 168 25.11 -11.57 -1.74
C ILE A 168 25.78 -12.72 -2.50
N ASP A 169 25.03 -13.77 -2.87
CA ASP A 169 25.57 -14.90 -3.63
C ASP A 169 25.99 -14.51 -5.06
N LYS A 170 27.20 -14.97 -5.43
CA LYS A 170 27.87 -14.73 -6.72
C LYS A 170 27.12 -15.36 -7.89
#